data_AF-A0A224V598-F1
#
_entry.id   AF-A0A224V598-F1
#
_cell.length_a   1.000
_cell.length_b   1.000
_cell.length_c   1.000
_cell.angle_alpha   90.00
_cell.angle_beta   90.00
_cell.angle_gamma   90.00
#
_symmetry.space_group_name_H-M   'P 1'
#
loop_
_entity.id
_entity.type
_entity.pdbx_description
1 polymer ?
#
loop_
_entity_poly.entity_id
_entity_poly.type
_entity_poly.pdbx_seq_one_letter_code
_entity_poly.pdbx_strand_id
1 'polypeptide(L)'
;MADGPKLNDYLKEMNEEVLSHYDVMTVGEMPSSKPEDAIAYTGLDSHELNMVFQFEHVQLSANPDPQLGKWDDTPVKVPELKQALSPWQTALDGKGWNSLYWNNHDQPRAVSRFATDNPKYRVLAAKMLGTTLHMMQGTPFVYEGEELGMPNVHYTRLDQYEDLESINAYHELVDENHLVDGPTMLSYLSARSRDNARTPMPWDTSTNAGFSDVKPWFALNPDYPEINAAAAVNDQSSTIIKS
;
A
#
# COMPACT_ATOMS: atom_id res chain seq x y z
N MET A 1 23.49 4.57 0.76
CA MET A 1 23.23 4.20 -0.66
C MET A 1 22.32 2.99 -0.60
N ALA A 2 21.17 3.04 -1.29
CA ALA A 2 20.21 1.93 -1.31
C ALA A 2 20.73 0.75 -2.15
N ASP A 3 21.57 1.03 -3.16
CA ASP A 3 22.11 0.02 -4.07
C ASP A 3 23.59 -0.24 -3.76
N GLY A 4 23.85 -1.32 -3.02
CA GLY A 4 25.22 -1.77 -2.78
C GLY A 4 25.94 -2.04 -4.10
N PRO A 5 27.28 -1.90 -4.17
CA PRO A 5 28.04 -1.95 -5.43
C PRO A 5 27.99 -3.30 -6.17
N LYS A 6 27.39 -4.33 -5.58
CA LYS A 6 27.23 -5.69 -6.13
C LYS A 6 25.77 -6.10 -6.33
N LEU A 7 24.81 -5.18 -6.18
CA LEU A 7 23.39 -5.54 -6.27
C LEU A 7 23.06 -6.20 -7.61
N ASN A 8 23.40 -5.55 -8.73
CA ASN A 8 23.18 -6.11 -10.07
C ASN A 8 23.92 -7.43 -10.29
N ASP A 9 25.15 -7.57 -9.78
CA ASP A 9 25.92 -8.83 -9.91
C ASP A 9 25.15 -9.99 -9.25
N TYR A 10 24.57 -9.77 -8.07
CA TYR A 10 23.78 -10.77 -7.37
C TYR A 10 22.42 -11.04 -8.03
N LEU A 11 21.76 -10.01 -8.56
CA LEU A 11 20.50 -10.19 -9.29
C LEU A 11 20.71 -10.99 -10.58
N LYS A 12 21.80 -10.74 -11.30
CA LYS A 12 22.18 -11.52 -12.49
C LYS A 12 22.55 -12.95 -12.13
N GLU A 13 23.37 -13.16 -11.10
CA GLU A 13 23.71 -14.51 -10.62
C GLU A 13 22.45 -15.29 -10.25
N MET A 14 21.50 -14.68 -9.53
CA MET A 14 20.22 -15.30 -9.19
C MET A 14 19.38 -15.63 -10.44
N ASN A 15 19.40 -14.76 -11.46
CA ASN A 15 18.71 -15.01 -12.72
C ASN A 15 19.32 -16.18 -13.49
N GLU A 16 20.64 -16.17 -13.64
CA GLU A 16 21.41 -17.18 -14.36
C GLU A 16 21.30 -18.56 -13.69
N GLU A 17 21.41 -18.65 -12.37
CA GLU A 17 21.45 -19.92 -11.65
C GLU A 17 20.04 -20.48 -11.35
N VAL A 18 19.02 -19.63 -11.26
CA VAL A 18 17.68 -20.03 -10.80
C VAL A 18 16.57 -19.53 -11.71
N LEU A 19 16.36 -18.21 -11.80
CA LEU A 19 15.09 -17.67 -12.31
C LEU A 19 14.87 -18.00 -13.79
N SER A 20 15.92 -17.98 -14.61
CA SER A 20 15.87 -18.27 -16.04
C SER A 20 15.53 -19.73 -16.38
N HIS A 21 15.59 -20.64 -15.40
CA HIS A 21 15.27 -22.06 -15.58
C HIS A 21 13.77 -22.38 -15.48
N TYR A 22 12.93 -21.39 -15.18
CA TYR A 22 11.50 -21.57 -14.97
C TYR A 22 10.68 -20.51 -15.71
N ASP A 23 9.43 -20.86 -16.05
CA ASP A 23 8.43 -19.90 -16.54
C ASP A 23 7.80 -19.19 -15.33
N VAL A 24 8.50 -18.16 -14.83
CA VAL A 24 8.12 -17.41 -13.63
C VAL A 24 8.12 -15.90 -13.90
N MET A 25 7.34 -15.18 -13.09
CA MET A 25 7.36 -13.72 -13.04
C MET A 25 8.03 -13.25 -11.76
N THR A 26 8.93 -12.28 -11.89
CA THR A 26 9.77 -11.77 -10.80
C THR A 26 9.51 -10.29 -10.57
N VAL A 27 9.37 -9.93 -9.29
CA VAL A 27 9.17 -8.53 -8.86
C VAL A 27 10.06 -8.24 -7.67
N GLY A 28 10.84 -7.16 -7.74
CA GLY A 28 11.69 -6.71 -6.63
C GLY A 28 11.04 -5.58 -5.84
N GLU A 29 11.03 -5.65 -4.52
CA GLU A 29 10.67 -4.53 -3.66
C GLU A 29 11.87 -3.60 -3.48
N MET A 30 11.80 -2.38 -4.04
CA MET A 30 12.96 -1.48 -4.11
C MET A 30 12.61 -0.07 -3.58
N PRO A 31 12.64 0.11 -2.25
CA PRO A 31 12.50 1.43 -1.66
C PRO A 31 13.54 2.40 -2.21
N SER A 32 13.12 3.64 -2.49
CA SER A 32 13.98 4.71 -3.03
C SER A 32 14.53 4.52 -4.45
N SER A 33 14.06 3.50 -5.19
CA SER A 33 14.38 3.36 -6.62
C SER A 33 13.88 4.57 -7.42
N LYS A 34 14.62 4.93 -8.46
CA LYS A 34 14.19 5.88 -9.50
C LYS A 34 13.93 5.14 -10.81
N PRO A 35 13.30 5.79 -11.81
CA PRO A 35 13.06 5.17 -13.10
C PRO A 35 14.34 4.64 -13.78
N GLU A 36 15.47 5.32 -13.65
CA GLU A 36 16.76 4.85 -14.16
C GLU A 36 17.24 3.55 -13.51
N ASP A 37 17.02 3.39 -12.20
CA ASP A 37 17.38 2.18 -11.46
C ASP A 37 16.47 1.03 -11.90
N ALA A 38 15.17 1.29 -12.02
CA ALA A 38 14.21 0.31 -12.50
C ALA A 38 14.55 -0.19 -13.92
N ILE A 39 14.96 0.68 -14.83
CA ILE A 39 15.42 0.27 -16.17
C ILE A 39 16.68 -0.60 -16.08
N ALA A 40 17.58 -0.34 -15.15
CA ALA A 40 18.77 -1.17 -14.95
C ALA A 40 18.39 -2.59 -14.48
N TYR A 41 17.44 -2.72 -13.56
CA TYR A 41 17.03 -4.00 -12.96
C TYR A 41 15.97 -4.77 -13.77
N THR A 42 15.16 -4.07 -14.55
CA THR A 42 13.98 -4.63 -15.24
C THR A 42 13.95 -4.31 -16.71
N GLY A 43 15.07 -3.83 -17.26
CA GLY A 43 15.21 -3.58 -18.68
C GLY A 43 14.91 -4.85 -19.47
N LEU A 44 14.31 -4.72 -20.65
CA LEU A 44 13.93 -5.87 -21.48
C LEU A 44 15.12 -6.80 -21.80
N ASP A 45 16.34 -6.26 -21.79
CA ASP A 45 17.61 -6.99 -22.02
C ASP A 45 18.50 -7.06 -20.76
N SER A 46 17.98 -6.73 -19.58
CA SER A 46 18.78 -6.67 -18.32
C SER A 46 19.14 -8.05 -17.76
N HIS A 47 18.28 -9.05 -18.01
CA HIS A 47 18.39 -10.41 -17.46
C HIS A 47 18.51 -10.44 -15.92
N GLU A 48 17.81 -9.52 -15.23
CA GLU A 48 17.75 -9.47 -13.76
C GLU A 48 16.34 -9.81 -13.27
N LEU A 49 15.41 -8.84 -13.24
CA LEU A 49 14.02 -8.98 -12.81
C LEU A 49 13.03 -8.56 -13.91
N ASN A 50 11.73 -8.86 -13.75
CA ASN A 50 10.71 -8.43 -14.71
C ASN A 50 10.10 -7.06 -14.38
N MET A 51 9.97 -6.71 -13.10
CA MET A 51 9.43 -5.42 -12.64
C MET A 51 9.90 -5.10 -11.21
N VAL A 52 9.67 -3.87 -10.76
CA VAL A 52 9.97 -3.44 -9.38
C VAL A 52 8.77 -2.76 -8.74
N PHE A 53 8.60 -2.93 -7.43
CA PHE A 53 7.79 -2.05 -6.59
C PHE A 53 8.62 -0.85 -6.18
N GLN A 54 8.28 0.30 -6.76
CA GLN A 54 8.75 1.62 -6.33
C GLN A 54 7.82 2.20 -5.25
N PHE A 55 8.32 3.16 -4.47
CA PHE A 55 7.64 3.68 -3.28
C PHE A 55 7.32 5.18 -3.33
N GLU A 56 7.66 5.86 -4.42
CA GLU A 56 7.55 7.32 -4.56
C GLU A 56 6.13 7.82 -4.30
N HIS A 57 5.11 7.17 -4.87
CA HIS A 57 3.70 7.59 -4.71
C HIS A 57 3.12 7.28 -3.32
N VAL A 58 3.56 6.21 -2.66
CA VAL A 58 3.07 5.82 -1.31
C VAL A 58 3.81 6.54 -0.18
N GLN A 59 4.99 7.09 -0.47
CA GLN A 59 5.79 7.91 0.45
C GLN A 59 5.44 9.40 0.41
N LEU A 60 4.55 9.84 -0.50
CA LEU A 60 4.07 11.22 -0.54
C LEU A 60 3.49 11.67 0.81
N SER A 61 3.53 12.99 1.04
CA SER A 61 3.07 13.64 2.28
C SER A 61 3.70 13.01 3.53
N ALA A 62 5.03 12.84 3.49
CA ALA A 62 5.84 12.63 4.68
C ALA A 62 5.86 13.90 5.55
N ASN A 63 6.27 13.77 6.81
CA ASN A 63 6.24 14.87 7.75
C ASN A 63 7.21 15.98 7.31
N PRO A 64 6.80 17.27 7.36
CA PRO A 64 7.71 18.40 7.10
C PRO A 64 8.92 18.43 8.04
N ASP A 65 8.77 17.94 9.27
CA ASP A 65 9.87 17.67 10.18
C ASP A 65 10.50 16.31 9.85
N PRO A 66 11.74 16.27 9.32
CA PRO A 66 12.39 15.01 8.95
C PRO A 66 12.64 14.08 10.13
N GLN A 67 12.62 14.58 11.37
CA GLN A 67 12.77 13.76 12.58
C GLN A 67 11.54 12.87 12.81
N LEU A 68 10.37 13.25 12.30
CA LEU A 68 9.13 12.47 12.38
C LEU A 68 8.95 11.52 11.17
N GLY A 69 9.81 11.63 10.16
CA GLY A 69 9.85 10.70 9.02
C GLY A 69 8.50 10.60 8.29
N LYS A 70 7.93 9.39 8.23
CA LYS A 70 6.69 9.13 7.48
C LYS A 70 5.39 9.50 8.24
N TRP A 71 5.50 9.84 9.52
CA TRP A 71 4.36 10.02 10.42
C TRP A 71 3.74 11.40 10.24
N ASP A 72 2.66 11.45 9.46
CA ASP A 72 1.94 12.67 9.13
C ASP A 72 0.52 12.30 8.69
N ASP A 73 -0.46 13.17 8.93
CA ASP A 73 -1.86 12.99 8.54
C ASP A 73 -2.31 13.94 7.41
N THR A 74 -1.38 14.70 6.83
CA THR A 74 -1.64 15.59 5.70
C THR A 74 -2.13 14.77 4.50
N PRO A 75 -3.26 15.19 3.88
CA PRO A 75 -3.76 14.57 2.67
C PRO A 75 -2.78 14.69 1.50
N VAL A 76 -2.69 13.61 0.70
CA VAL A 76 -1.91 13.63 -0.55
C VAL A 76 -2.52 14.60 -1.54
N LYS A 77 -1.72 15.52 -2.07
CA LYS A 77 -2.18 16.44 -3.11
C LYS A 77 -2.17 15.75 -4.47
N VAL A 78 -3.27 15.83 -5.20
CA VAL A 78 -3.40 15.24 -6.55
C VAL A 78 -2.26 15.65 -7.51
N PRO A 79 -1.79 16.92 -7.54
CA PRO A 79 -0.63 17.27 -8.37
C PRO A 79 0.65 16.52 -8.01
N GLU A 80 0.93 16.33 -6.72
CA GLU A 80 2.09 15.57 -6.23
C GLU A 80 1.95 14.09 -6.61
N LEU A 81 0.75 13.52 -6.47
CA LEU A 81 0.46 12.15 -6.90
C LEU A 81 0.71 11.93 -8.40
N LYS A 82 0.26 12.86 -9.25
CA LYS A 82 0.51 12.79 -10.69
C LYS A 82 2.01 12.90 -11.01
N GLN A 83 2.74 13.73 -10.27
CA GLN A 83 4.19 13.88 -10.44
C GLN A 83 4.95 12.63 -10.00
N ALA A 84 4.47 11.90 -9.00
CA ALA A 84 5.07 10.63 -8.59
C ALA A 84 4.77 9.47 -9.57
N LEU A 85 3.63 9.50 -10.28
CA LEU A 85 3.24 8.40 -11.19
C LEU A 85 3.69 8.60 -12.65
N SER A 86 3.61 9.83 -13.17
CA SER A 86 3.81 10.09 -14.60
C SER A 86 5.24 9.81 -15.10
N PRO A 87 6.32 10.17 -14.37
CA PRO A 87 7.69 9.88 -14.79
C PRO A 87 7.91 8.39 -14.99
N TRP A 88 7.43 7.55 -14.07
CA TRP A 88 7.50 6.09 -14.15
C TRP A 88 6.79 5.52 -15.38
N GLN A 89 5.61 6.03 -15.70
CA GLN A 89 4.88 5.63 -16.91
C GLN A 89 5.67 5.98 -18.18
N THR A 90 6.17 7.21 -18.28
CA THR A 90 6.86 7.67 -19.50
C THR A 90 8.28 7.12 -19.65
N ALA A 91 8.99 6.87 -18.55
CA ALA A 91 10.38 6.44 -18.57
C ALA A 91 10.52 4.95 -18.89
N LEU A 92 9.62 4.11 -18.36
CA LEU A 92 9.65 2.66 -18.57
C LEU A 92 8.94 2.24 -19.87
N ASP A 93 8.16 3.10 -20.51
CA ASP A 93 7.48 2.77 -21.77
C ASP A 93 8.49 2.31 -22.84
N GLY A 94 8.29 1.08 -23.32
CA GLY A 94 9.18 0.40 -24.27
C GLY A 94 10.57 0.05 -23.75
N LYS A 95 10.85 0.23 -22.46
CA LYS A 95 12.18 0.00 -21.85
C LYS A 95 12.17 -0.93 -20.63
N GLY A 96 11.07 -0.99 -19.89
CA GLY A 96 10.87 -1.83 -18.72
C GLY A 96 9.39 -2.08 -18.46
N TRP A 97 9.04 -2.55 -17.26
CA TRP A 97 7.66 -2.86 -16.91
C TRP A 97 7.32 -2.39 -15.50
N ASN A 98 6.23 -1.63 -15.36
CA ASN A 98 5.78 -1.14 -14.07
C ASN A 98 4.98 -2.21 -13.32
N SER A 99 5.20 -2.29 -12.01
CA SER A 99 4.19 -2.82 -11.08
C SER A 99 3.28 -1.66 -10.66
N LEU A 100 1.96 -1.89 -10.63
CA LEU A 100 0.96 -0.87 -10.33
C LEU A 100 0.21 -1.30 -9.08
N TYR A 101 0.32 -0.55 -7.99
CA TYR A 101 -0.38 -0.85 -6.74
C TYR A 101 -0.73 0.46 -6.01
N TRP A 102 -1.81 0.47 -5.24
CA TRP A 102 -2.11 1.59 -4.33
C TRP A 102 -1.64 1.33 -2.90
N ASN A 103 -1.77 0.09 -2.44
CA ASN A 103 -1.49 -0.30 -1.07
C ASN A 103 -1.10 -1.78 -1.01
N ASN A 104 -0.61 -2.19 0.15
CA ASN A 104 -0.23 -3.55 0.51
C ASN A 104 -0.27 -3.67 2.04
N HIS A 105 0.30 -4.73 2.61
CA HIS A 105 0.35 -4.98 4.05
C HIS A 105 1.17 -3.96 4.87
N ASP A 106 1.93 -3.08 4.21
CA ASP A 106 2.77 -2.03 4.83
C ASP A 106 2.28 -0.60 4.51
N GLN A 107 1.21 -0.46 3.72
CA GLN A 107 0.64 0.84 3.37
C GLN A 107 -0.80 0.96 3.88
N PRO A 108 -1.27 2.17 4.26
CA PRO A 108 -2.67 2.38 4.61
C PRO A 108 -3.61 2.04 3.45
N ARG A 109 -4.90 1.86 3.74
CA ARG A 109 -5.90 1.51 2.74
C ARG A 109 -6.04 2.62 1.70
N ALA A 110 -6.02 2.25 0.42
CA ALA A 110 -5.96 3.18 -0.72
C ALA A 110 -7.08 4.24 -0.67
N VAL A 111 -8.31 3.83 -0.37
CA VAL A 111 -9.48 4.73 -0.36
C VAL A 111 -9.38 5.82 0.69
N SER A 112 -8.87 5.50 1.89
CA SER A 112 -8.60 6.48 2.94
C SER A 112 -7.37 7.34 2.63
N ARG A 113 -6.32 6.75 2.03
CA ARG A 113 -5.05 7.46 1.80
C ARG A 113 -5.10 8.46 0.65
N PHE A 114 -5.71 8.09 -0.48
CA PHE A 114 -5.64 8.85 -1.72
C PHE A 114 -6.99 9.48 -2.13
N ALA A 115 -8.06 9.22 -1.39
CA ALA A 115 -9.38 9.74 -1.71
C ALA A 115 -10.20 10.09 -0.45
N THR A 116 -11.24 9.32 -0.14
CA THR A 116 -12.09 9.53 1.04
C THR A 116 -12.78 8.24 1.48
N ASP A 117 -12.81 8.01 2.79
CA ASP A 117 -13.59 6.98 3.47
C ASP A 117 -15.00 7.43 3.85
N ASN A 118 -15.41 8.66 3.49
CA ASN A 118 -16.78 9.12 3.72
C ASN A 118 -17.78 8.14 3.09
N PRO A 119 -18.71 7.52 3.86
CA PRO A 119 -19.62 6.49 3.35
C PRO A 119 -20.40 6.91 2.10
N LYS A 120 -20.70 8.21 1.96
CA LYS A 120 -21.41 8.77 0.80
C LYS A 120 -20.61 8.64 -0.51
N TYR A 121 -19.29 8.73 -0.45
CA TYR A 121 -18.42 8.80 -1.62
C TYR A 121 -17.41 7.66 -1.73
N ARG A 122 -17.25 6.84 -0.67
CA ARG A 122 -16.27 5.74 -0.58
C ARG A 122 -16.28 4.81 -1.80
N VAL A 123 -17.45 4.35 -2.22
CA VAL A 123 -17.58 3.46 -3.40
C VAL A 123 -17.15 4.15 -4.69
N LEU A 124 -17.55 5.41 -4.88
CA LEU A 124 -17.14 6.20 -6.05
C LEU A 124 -15.63 6.46 -6.06
N ALA A 125 -15.07 6.78 -4.89
CA ALA A 125 -13.64 6.98 -4.69
C ALA A 125 -12.82 5.72 -4.99
N ALA A 126 -13.24 4.57 -4.44
CA ALA A 126 -12.58 3.29 -4.69
C ALA A 126 -12.62 2.90 -6.19
N LYS A 127 -13.76 3.09 -6.86
CA LYS A 127 -13.87 2.89 -8.32
C LYS A 127 -12.97 3.82 -9.12
N MET A 128 -12.86 5.09 -8.71
CA MET A 128 -11.97 6.07 -9.35
C MET A 128 -10.50 5.65 -9.20
N LEU A 129 -10.09 5.22 -8.01
CA LEU A 129 -8.72 4.71 -7.77
C LEU A 129 -8.45 3.44 -8.58
N GLY A 130 -9.37 2.48 -8.58
CA GLY A 130 -9.26 1.26 -9.37
C GLY A 130 -9.14 1.56 -10.87
N THR A 131 -9.99 2.43 -11.40
CA THR A 131 -9.93 2.87 -12.81
C THR A 131 -8.60 3.54 -13.14
N THR A 132 -8.12 4.42 -12.26
CA THR A 132 -6.85 5.13 -12.48
C THR A 132 -5.68 4.14 -12.56
N LEU A 133 -5.63 3.17 -11.64
CA LEU A 133 -4.55 2.17 -11.60
C LEU A 133 -4.58 1.25 -12.81
N HIS A 134 -5.75 0.68 -13.13
CA HIS A 134 -5.89 -0.36 -14.14
C HIS A 134 -5.79 0.16 -15.58
N MET A 135 -5.87 1.48 -15.78
CA MET A 135 -5.71 2.12 -17.09
C MET A 135 -4.29 2.66 -17.33
N MET A 136 -3.35 2.42 -16.41
CA MET A 136 -1.92 2.67 -16.60
C MET A 136 -1.22 1.46 -17.26
N GLN A 137 -0.05 1.70 -17.86
CA GLN A 137 0.79 0.64 -18.43
C GLN A 137 1.55 -0.08 -17.31
N GLY A 138 1.33 -1.38 -17.16
CA GLY A 138 2.01 -2.24 -16.20
C GLY A 138 1.14 -3.39 -15.72
N THR A 139 1.60 -4.07 -14.67
CA THR A 139 0.85 -5.15 -14.01
C THR A 139 0.16 -4.62 -12.75
N PRO A 140 -1.18 -4.56 -12.70
CA PRO A 140 -1.91 -4.19 -11.49
C PRO A 140 -1.86 -5.27 -10.41
N PHE A 141 -1.59 -4.86 -9.19
CA PHE A 141 -1.70 -5.64 -7.96
C PHE A 141 -2.85 -5.05 -7.14
N VAL A 142 -3.77 -5.92 -6.72
CA VAL A 142 -4.90 -5.57 -5.86
C VAL A 142 -4.65 -6.23 -4.51
N TYR A 143 -4.65 -5.44 -3.43
CA TYR A 143 -4.47 -5.98 -2.08
C TYR A 143 -5.82 -6.40 -1.47
N GLU A 144 -5.84 -7.47 -0.67
CA GLU A 144 -7.08 -8.05 -0.14
C GLU A 144 -7.97 -6.99 0.56
N GLY A 145 -9.23 -6.86 0.13
CA GLY A 145 -10.16 -5.86 0.65
C GLY A 145 -10.12 -4.50 -0.05
N GLU A 146 -9.15 -4.23 -0.92
CA GLU A 146 -9.16 -3.07 -1.83
C GLU A 146 -10.38 -3.15 -2.76
N GLU A 147 -10.72 -4.35 -3.24
CA GLU A 147 -11.89 -4.62 -4.07
C GLU A 147 -13.22 -4.37 -3.36
N LEU A 148 -13.22 -4.28 -2.02
CA LEU A 148 -14.37 -3.90 -1.20
C LEU A 148 -14.38 -2.40 -0.85
N GLY A 149 -13.33 -1.68 -1.21
CA GLY A 149 -13.09 -0.32 -0.77
C GLY A 149 -12.97 -0.23 0.76
N MET A 150 -12.30 -1.19 1.40
CA MET A 150 -12.07 -1.16 2.86
C MET A 150 -11.34 0.13 3.26
N PRO A 151 -11.87 0.92 4.20
CA PRO A 151 -11.19 2.09 4.73
C PRO A 151 -10.16 1.71 5.79
N ASN A 152 -9.34 2.68 6.20
CA ASN A 152 -8.54 2.58 7.42
C ASN A 152 -9.43 2.28 8.63
N VAL A 153 -8.83 1.75 9.70
CA VAL A 153 -9.57 1.35 10.90
C VAL A 153 -9.76 2.48 11.92
N HIS A 154 -8.98 3.56 11.78
CA HIS A 154 -9.07 4.78 12.59
C HIS A 154 -8.98 4.56 14.11
N TYR A 155 -8.01 3.75 14.55
CA TYR A 155 -7.75 3.59 15.99
C TYR A 155 -7.41 4.92 16.67
N THR A 156 -7.81 5.02 17.93
CA THR A 156 -7.74 6.25 18.73
C THR A 156 -6.94 6.07 20.01
N ARG A 157 -6.46 4.85 20.29
CA ARG A 157 -5.63 4.51 21.43
C ARG A 157 -4.50 3.60 21.00
N LEU A 158 -3.35 3.76 21.66
CA LEU A 158 -2.14 2.96 21.36
C LEU A 158 -2.38 1.46 21.56
N ASP A 159 -3.21 1.09 22.55
CA ASP A 159 -3.56 -0.30 22.89
C ASP A 159 -4.40 -1.04 21.83
N GLN A 160 -4.76 -0.36 20.73
CA GLN A 160 -5.45 -0.96 19.59
C GLN A 160 -4.48 -1.38 18.47
N TYR A 161 -3.23 -0.93 18.53
CA TYR A 161 -2.20 -1.27 17.56
C TYR A 161 -1.40 -2.49 18.04
N GLU A 162 -1.04 -3.37 17.13
CA GLU A 162 -0.14 -4.52 17.39
C GLU A 162 1.19 -4.36 16.66
N ASP A 163 1.26 -3.47 15.65
CA ASP A 163 2.46 -3.24 14.87
C ASP A 163 3.58 -2.60 15.68
N LEU A 164 4.72 -3.31 15.78
CA LEU A 164 5.88 -2.85 16.53
C LEU A 164 6.45 -1.52 16.00
N GLU A 165 6.37 -1.25 14.70
CA GLU A 165 6.83 0.04 14.16
C GLU A 165 5.96 1.20 14.69
N SER A 166 4.64 1.00 14.75
CA SER A 166 3.70 1.98 15.30
C SER A 166 3.89 2.19 16.80
N ILE A 167 4.03 1.10 17.56
CA ILE A 167 4.23 1.12 19.02
C ILE A 167 5.57 1.78 19.37
N ASN A 168 6.66 1.35 18.73
CA ASN A 168 7.99 1.89 18.99
C ASN A 168 8.08 3.37 18.57
N ALA A 169 7.49 3.75 17.43
CA ALA A 169 7.47 5.14 17.01
C ALA A 169 6.69 6.03 17.99
N TYR A 170 5.61 5.53 18.59
CA TYR A 170 4.91 6.28 19.64
C TYR A 170 5.85 6.54 20.84
N HIS A 171 6.45 5.49 21.39
CA HIS A 171 7.33 5.64 22.54
C HIS A 171 8.55 6.52 22.23
N GLU A 172 9.18 6.33 21.08
CA GLU A 172 10.34 7.14 20.67
C GLU A 172 9.97 8.61 20.47
N LEU A 173 8.92 8.90 19.71
CA LEU A 173 8.61 10.28 19.28
C LEU A 173 7.81 11.06 20.32
N VAL A 174 7.01 10.39 21.15
CA VAL A 174 6.16 11.00 22.19
C VAL A 174 6.82 10.93 23.56
N ASP A 175 7.21 9.73 24.01
CA ASP A 175 7.62 9.50 25.40
C ASP A 175 9.10 9.79 25.64
N GLU A 176 9.98 9.49 24.69
CA GLU A 176 11.43 9.65 24.84
C GLU A 176 11.92 11.01 24.31
N ASN A 177 11.62 11.31 23.04
CA ASN A 177 12.15 12.50 22.37
C ASN A 177 11.24 13.72 22.51
N HIS A 178 9.98 13.53 22.89
CA HIS A 178 8.97 14.59 23.04
C HIS A 178 8.85 15.51 21.81
N LEU A 179 8.96 14.93 20.61
CA LEU A 179 8.87 15.68 19.34
C LEU A 179 7.43 15.99 18.96
N VAL A 180 6.49 15.18 19.41
CA VAL A 180 5.05 15.32 19.13
C VAL A 180 4.24 14.86 20.34
N ASP A 181 3.06 15.45 20.55
CA ASP A 181 2.17 15.01 21.62
C ASP A 181 1.42 13.70 21.26
N GLY A 182 0.98 12.99 22.29
CA GLY A 182 0.29 11.71 22.13
C GLY A 182 -0.94 11.76 21.21
N PRO A 183 -1.86 12.74 21.35
CA PRO A 183 -3.01 12.88 20.45
C PRO A 183 -2.62 13.08 18.99
N THR A 184 -1.61 13.91 18.71
CA THR A 184 -1.13 14.16 17.35
C THR A 184 -0.48 12.91 16.77
N MET A 185 0.36 12.21 17.54
CA MET A 185 0.93 10.95 17.09
C MET A 185 -0.13 9.88 16.80
N LEU A 186 -1.19 9.78 17.61
CA LEU A 186 -2.31 8.89 17.33
C LEU A 186 -3.05 9.25 16.05
N SER A 187 -3.16 10.54 15.71
CA SER A 187 -3.68 10.98 14.40
C SER A 187 -2.79 10.47 13.26
N TYR A 188 -1.47 10.58 13.39
CA TYR A 188 -0.52 10.08 12.40
C TYR A 188 -0.58 8.56 12.25
N LEU A 189 -0.67 7.81 13.37
CA LEU A 189 -0.84 6.35 13.34
C LEU A 189 -2.16 5.96 12.67
N SER A 190 -3.26 6.67 12.95
CA SER A 190 -4.57 6.45 12.31
C SER A 190 -4.48 6.61 10.78
N ALA A 191 -3.68 7.58 10.31
CA ALA A 191 -3.48 7.82 8.88
C ALA A 191 -2.47 6.86 8.20
N ARG A 192 -1.40 6.45 8.90
CA ARG A 192 -0.19 5.85 8.27
C ARG A 192 0.19 4.46 8.77
N SER A 193 -0.34 3.99 9.90
CA SER A 193 0.04 2.69 10.45
C SER A 193 -0.26 1.56 9.47
N ARG A 194 0.63 0.57 9.45
CA ARG A 194 0.52 -0.65 8.66
C ARG A 194 -0.68 -1.51 9.09
N ASP A 195 -1.06 -1.40 10.35
CA ASP A 195 -2.21 -2.11 10.92
C ASP A 195 -3.54 -1.77 10.23
N ASN A 196 -3.64 -0.59 9.59
CA ASN A 196 -4.80 -0.25 8.76
C ASN A 196 -5.08 -1.28 7.65
N ALA A 197 -4.03 -1.90 7.11
CA ALA A 197 -4.12 -2.91 6.06
C ALA A 197 -4.15 -4.35 6.58
N ARG A 198 -4.02 -4.56 7.89
CA ARG A 198 -3.86 -5.90 8.51
C ARG A 198 -5.08 -6.35 9.30
N THR A 199 -6.11 -5.51 9.41
CA THR A 199 -7.40 -5.93 9.97
C THR A 199 -7.96 -7.12 9.17
N PRO A 200 -8.58 -8.12 9.83
CA PRO A 200 -9.07 -9.31 9.15
C PRO A 200 -10.05 -9.00 8.02
N MET A 201 -9.94 -9.75 6.92
CA MET A 201 -10.82 -9.61 5.76
C MET A 201 -12.30 -9.87 6.13
N PRO A 202 -13.21 -8.93 5.85
CA PRO A 202 -14.63 -9.09 6.14
C PRO A 202 -15.34 -9.89 5.04
N TRP A 203 -15.56 -11.18 5.29
CA TRP A 203 -16.27 -12.05 4.35
C TRP A 203 -17.78 -11.84 4.38
N ASP A 204 -18.36 -11.71 5.58
CA ASP A 204 -19.80 -11.52 5.77
C ASP A 204 -20.12 -10.84 7.11
N THR A 205 -21.40 -10.86 7.52
CA THR A 205 -21.90 -10.25 8.76
C THR A 205 -21.96 -11.22 9.95
N SER A 206 -21.44 -12.43 9.81
CA SER A 206 -21.41 -13.43 10.87
C SER A 206 -20.33 -13.13 11.92
N THR A 207 -20.21 -13.98 12.93
CA THR A 207 -19.19 -13.85 13.97
C THR A 207 -17.79 -13.72 13.35
N ASN A 208 -17.02 -12.75 13.84
CA ASN A 208 -15.70 -12.41 13.31
C ASN A 208 -15.69 -12.07 11.80
N ALA A 209 -16.79 -11.52 11.28
CA ALA A 209 -16.95 -11.20 9.86
C ALA A 209 -16.76 -12.41 8.92
N GLY A 210 -17.00 -13.63 9.41
CA GLY A 210 -16.73 -14.87 8.67
C GLY A 210 -15.24 -15.21 8.51
N PHE A 211 -14.34 -14.46 9.13
CA PHE A 211 -12.89 -14.69 9.05
C PHE A 211 -12.43 -15.91 9.87
N SER A 212 -13.05 -16.15 11.02
CA SER A 212 -12.64 -17.22 11.93
C SER A 212 -13.75 -17.63 12.91
N ASP A 213 -13.81 -18.91 13.25
CA ASP A 213 -14.70 -19.42 14.31
C ASP A 213 -14.20 -19.06 15.73
N VAL A 214 -12.95 -18.61 15.87
CA VAL A 214 -12.34 -18.20 17.14
C VAL A 214 -11.93 -16.73 17.10
N LYS A 215 -11.58 -16.16 18.27
CA LYS A 215 -11.15 -14.76 18.36
C LYS A 215 -9.95 -14.53 17.41
N PRO A 216 -10.06 -13.60 16.44
CA PRO A 216 -8.95 -13.27 15.54
C PRO A 216 -7.78 -12.67 16.32
N TRP A 217 -6.58 -12.80 15.74
CA TRP A 217 -5.35 -12.25 16.29
C TRP A 217 -5.34 -10.71 16.31
N PHE A 218 -6.15 -10.09 15.45
CA PHE A 218 -6.28 -8.65 15.29
C PHE A 218 -7.75 -8.23 15.34
N ALA A 219 -8.07 -7.04 15.85
CA ALA A 219 -9.44 -6.57 15.90
C ALA A 219 -10.03 -6.37 14.49
N LEU A 220 -11.31 -6.68 14.32
CA LEU A 220 -12.02 -6.42 13.07
C LEU A 220 -12.12 -4.91 12.83
N ASN A 221 -12.18 -4.52 11.56
CA ASN A 221 -12.64 -3.17 11.23
C ASN A 221 -14.14 -3.05 11.61
N PRO A 222 -14.55 -2.03 12.38
CA PRO A 222 -15.94 -1.87 12.82
C PRO A 222 -16.95 -1.73 11.66
N ASP A 223 -16.49 -1.39 10.46
CA ASP A 223 -17.33 -1.20 9.29
C ASP A 223 -17.73 -2.53 8.60
N TYR A 224 -17.24 -3.69 9.06
CA TYR A 224 -17.53 -4.99 8.42
C TYR A 224 -19.02 -5.32 8.21
N PRO A 225 -19.98 -4.89 9.07
CA PRO A 225 -21.40 -5.17 8.82
C PRO A 225 -21.92 -4.52 7.54
N GLU A 226 -21.33 -3.39 7.14
CA GLU A 226 -21.68 -2.65 5.91
C GLU A 226 -20.71 -2.96 4.75
N ILE A 227 -19.45 -3.25 5.07
CA ILE A 227 -18.36 -3.47 4.11
C ILE A 227 -17.87 -4.91 4.25
N ASN A 228 -18.47 -5.81 3.48
CA ASN A 228 -18.05 -7.21 3.43
C ASN A 228 -18.23 -7.79 2.02
N ALA A 229 -17.52 -8.89 1.77
CA ALA A 229 -17.56 -9.57 0.48
C ALA A 229 -18.98 -9.98 0.11
N ALA A 230 -19.72 -10.67 1.00
CA ALA A 230 -21.06 -11.17 0.73
C ALA A 230 -22.04 -10.08 0.25
N ALA A 231 -21.98 -8.88 0.82
CA ALA A 231 -22.74 -7.73 0.37
C ALA A 231 -22.26 -7.23 -1.01
N ALA A 232 -20.94 -7.06 -1.19
CA ALA A 232 -20.36 -6.53 -2.42
C ALA A 232 -20.64 -7.44 -3.63
N VAL A 233 -20.50 -8.76 -3.50
CA VAL A 233 -20.72 -9.68 -4.63
C VAL A 233 -22.16 -9.62 -5.15
N ASN A 234 -23.13 -9.25 -4.33
CA ASN A 234 -24.55 -9.22 -4.69
C ASN A 234 -25.07 -7.83 -5.10
N ASP A 235 -24.25 -6.79 -4.97
CA ASP A 235 -24.61 -5.42 -5.30
C ASP A 235 -23.93 -4.96 -6.58
N GLN A 236 -24.72 -4.68 -7.62
CA GLN A 236 -24.23 -4.16 -8.92
C GLN A 236 -23.64 -2.75 -8.82
N SER A 237 -23.98 -2.01 -7.76
CA SER A 237 -23.42 -0.68 -7.49
C SER A 237 -22.13 -0.74 -6.66
N SER A 238 -21.75 -1.92 -6.16
CA SER A 238 -20.54 -2.13 -5.36
C SER A 238 -19.25 -1.90 -6.17
N THR A 239 -18.13 -1.90 -5.48
CA THR A 239 -16.79 -1.81 -6.06
C THR A 239 -16.40 -3.04 -6.89
N ILE A 240 -17.03 -4.20 -6.66
CA ILE A 240 -16.80 -5.42 -7.45
C ILE A 240 -17.61 -5.34 -8.74
N ILE A 241 -16.93 -5.43 -9.90
CA ILE A 241 -17.58 -5.51 -11.20
C ILE A 241 -17.70 -6.99 -11.60
N LYS A 242 -18.92 -7.51 -11.68
CA LYS A 242 -19.19 -8.82 -12.29
C LYS A 242 -19.20 -8.68 -13.81
N SER A 243 -18.38 -9.47 -14.50
CA SER A 243 -18.44 -9.66 -15.95
C SER A 243 -19.51 -10.67 -16.36
#